data_AF-A0A9D4NMU1-F1
#
_entry.id   AF-A0A9D4NMU1-F1
#
_cell.length_a   1.000
_cell.length_b   1.000
_cell.length_c   1.000
_cell.angle_alpha   90.00
_cell.angle_beta   90.00
_cell.angle_gamma   90.00
#
_symmetry.space_group_name_H-M   'P 1'
#
loop_
_entity.id
_entity.type
_entity.pdbx_description
1 polymer ?
#
loop_
_entity_poly.entity_id
_entity_poly.type
_entity_poly.pdbx_seq_one_letter_code
_entity_poly.pdbx_strand_id
1 'polypeptide(L)'
;MDGWMDGWMDGWMDGWMDGWMDGWMDGWMDGWMDGWMDGWMDGWMDGWMDGWMDGWMDGWMDGWMDGWTDGRTDGRTDGWMDGWMDGWIDGWMDGWTDGWIDDKIDGWMDR
;
A
#
# COMPACT_ATOMS: atom_id res chain seq x y z
N MET A 1 34.45 -20.48 71.44
CA MET A 1 34.08 -19.10 71.03
C MET A 1 33.52 -19.14 69.61
N ASP A 2 32.94 -20.28 69.22
CA ASP A 2 33.08 -20.75 67.83
C ASP A 2 31.73 -20.68 67.09
N GLY A 3 30.61 -20.90 67.80
CA GLY A 3 29.27 -20.83 67.20
C GLY A 3 28.80 -19.42 66.79
N TRP A 4 29.48 -18.35 67.24
CA TRP A 4 29.17 -16.98 66.79
C TRP A 4 29.84 -16.64 65.46
N MET A 5 31.01 -17.22 65.17
CA MET A 5 31.66 -17.06 63.86
C MET A 5 30.96 -17.93 62.81
N ASP A 6 30.60 -19.16 63.18
CA ASP A 6 29.91 -20.09 62.28
C ASP A 6 28.53 -19.55 61.86
N GLY A 7 27.70 -19.12 62.81
CA GLY A 7 26.37 -18.57 62.49
C GLY A 7 26.40 -17.24 61.72
N TRP A 8 27.48 -16.47 61.84
CA TRP A 8 27.65 -15.23 61.08
C TRP A 8 28.17 -15.49 59.67
N MET A 9 29.05 -16.47 59.48
CA MET A 9 29.47 -16.91 58.14
C MET A 9 28.31 -17.56 57.40
N ASP A 10 27.56 -18.47 58.02
CA ASP A 10 26.43 -19.16 57.39
C ASP A 10 25.33 -18.17 56.96
N GLY A 11 24.89 -17.29 57.86
CA GLY A 11 23.85 -16.30 57.54
C GLY A 11 24.27 -15.28 56.47
N TRP A 12 25.56 -14.95 56.38
CA TRP A 12 26.08 -14.06 55.35
C TRP A 12 26.23 -14.76 54.00
N MET A 13 26.65 -16.04 54.00
CA MET A 13 26.77 -16.85 52.79
C MET A 13 25.40 -17.17 52.19
N ASP A 14 24.44 -17.58 53.02
CA ASP A 14 23.07 -17.90 52.59
C ASP A 14 22.36 -16.65 52.07
N GLY A 15 22.37 -15.55 52.84
CA GLY A 15 21.70 -14.32 52.41
C GLY A 15 22.32 -13.68 51.16
N TRP A 16 23.62 -13.84 50.95
CA TRP A 16 24.30 -13.34 49.75
C TRP A 16 24.08 -14.27 48.54
N MET A 17 24.12 -15.60 48.72
CA MET A 17 23.80 -16.54 47.64
C MET A 17 22.34 -16.41 47.21
N ASP A 18 21.39 -16.40 48.15
CA ASP A 18 19.96 -16.30 47.84
C ASP A 18 19.65 -14.96 47.16
N GLY A 19 20.09 -13.85 47.74
CA GLY A 19 19.81 -12.52 47.18
C GLY A 19 20.46 -12.27 45.82
N TRP A 20 21.64 -12.84 45.57
CA TRP A 20 22.32 -12.73 44.28
C TRP A 20 21.71 -13.67 43.23
N MET A 21 21.36 -14.89 43.62
CA MET A 21 20.80 -15.90 42.73
C MET A 21 19.37 -15.54 42.32
N ASP A 22 18.52 -15.09 43.27
CA ASP A 22 17.16 -14.62 42.99
C ASP A 22 17.19 -13.34 42.16
N GLY A 23 17.98 -12.33 42.58
CA GLY A 23 18.04 -11.06 41.85
C GLY A 23 18.62 -11.18 40.43
N TRP A 24 19.55 -12.12 40.22
CA TRP A 24 20.12 -12.37 38.90
C TRP A 24 19.20 -13.24 38.04
N MET A 25 18.57 -14.28 38.59
CA MET A 25 17.59 -15.08 37.86
C MET A 25 16.39 -14.23 37.46
N ASP A 26 15.77 -13.51 38.40
CA ASP A 26 14.58 -12.70 38.13
C ASP A 26 14.92 -11.57 37.15
N GLY A 27 15.98 -10.81 37.39
CA GLY A 27 16.33 -9.68 36.53
C GLY A 27 16.76 -10.10 35.11
N TRP A 28 17.45 -11.24 34.97
CA TRP A 28 17.85 -11.74 33.66
C TRP A 28 16.70 -12.42 32.93
N MET A 29 15.88 -13.19 33.63
CA MET A 29 14.75 -13.91 33.06
C MET A 29 13.64 -12.93 32.65
N ASP A 30 13.26 -11.98 33.51
CA ASP A 30 12.27 -10.96 33.20
C ASP A 30 12.78 -10.03 32.09
N GLY A 31 14.01 -9.50 32.22
CA GLY A 31 14.55 -8.56 31.24
C GLY A 31 14.77 -9.18 29.85
N TRP A 32 15.17 -10.44 29.79
CA TRP A 32 15.34 -11.14 28.51
C TRP A 32 14.00 -11.58 27.93
N MET A 33 13.08 -12.06 28.76
CA MET A 33 11.77 -12.54 28.31
C MET A 33 10.90 -11.37 27.85
N ASP A 34 10.82 -10.28 28.61
CA ASP A 34 10.08 -9.06 28.23
C ASP A 34 10.73 -8.40 27.00
N GLY A 35 12.05 -8.17 27.03
CA GLY A 35 12.73 -7.49 25.92
C GLY A 35 12.70 -8.27 24.60
N TRP A 36 12.77 -9.60 24.65
CA TRP A 36 12.69 -10.43 23.46
C TRP A 36 11.25 -10.60 22.98
N MET A 37 10.30 -10.78 23.90
CA MET A 37 8.90 -10.98 23.56
C MET A 37 8.27 -9.68 23.04
N ASP A 38 8.47 -8.55 23.71
CA ASP A 38 7.99 -7.24 23.26
C ASP A 38 8.67 -6.83 21.96
N GLY A 39 10.01 -6.89 21.89
CA GLY A 39 10.75 -6.46 20.70
C GLY A 39 10.44 -7.30 19.45
N TRP A 40 10.22 -8.61 19.61
CA TRP A 40 9.85 -9.48 18.50
C TRP A 40 8.38 -9.34 18.11
N MET A 41 7.49 -9.20 19.10
CA MET A 41 6.06 -9.08 18.86
C MET A 41 5.72 -7.72 18.25
N ASP A 42 6.26 -6.62 18.78
CA ASP A 42 6.09 -5.27 18.22
C ASP A 42 6.73 -5.17 16.82
N GLY A 43 7.99 -5.59 16.67
CA GLY A 43 8.68 -5.47 15.38
C GLY A 43 8.06 -6.32 14.27
N TRP A 44 7.50 -7.49 14.60
CA TRP A 44 6.82 -8.34 13.62
C TRP A 44 5.40 -7.85 13.35
N MET A 45 4.68 -7.41 14.36
CA MET A 45 3.29 -6.96 14.23
C MET A 45 3.22 -5.61 13.51
N ASP A 46 4.06 -4.64 13.88
CA ASP A 46 4.15 -3.33 13.22
C ASP A 46 4.68 -3.47 11.79
N GLY A 47 5.79 -4.19 11.60
CA GLY A 47 6.38 -4.36 10.28
C GLY A 47 5.48 -5.11 9.29
N TRP A 48 4.68 -6.06 9.78
CA TRP A 48 3.73 -6.79 8.95
C TRP A 48 2.42 -6.02 8.73
N MET A 49 1.87 -5.34 9.75
CA MET A 49 0.69 -4.49 9.56
C MET A 49 1.00 -3.31 8.65
N ASP A 50 2.05 -2.54 8.93
CA ASP A 50 2.39 -1.37 8.12
C ASP A 50 2.75 -1.77 6.70
N GLY A 51 3.64 -2.75 6.52
CA GLY A 51 4.07 -3.17 5.19
C GLY A 51 2.94 -3.77 4.34
N TRP A 52 1.99 -4.49 4.97
CA TRP A 52 0.86 -5.06 4.25
C TRP A 52 -0.25 -4.04 4.01
N MET A 53 -0.53 -3.17 4.98
CA MET A 53 -1.57 -2.16 4.88
C MET A 53 -1.18 -1.04 3.92
N ASP A 54 0.05 -0.51 4.00
CA ASP A 54 0.55 0.52 3.08
C ASP A 54 0.71 -0.06 1.67
N GLY A 55 1.38 -1.21 1.53
CA GLY A 55 1.62 -1.81 0.21
C GLY A 55 0.32 -2.22 -0.51
N TRP A 56 -0.70 -2.64 0.24
CA TRP A 56 -1.98 -3.01 -0.34
C TRP A 56 -2.89 -1.80 -0.59
N MET A 57 -2.96 -0.83 0.33
CA MET A 57 -3.71 0.41 0.09
C MET A 57 -3.11 1.21 -1.05
N ASP A 58 -1.82 1.51 -1.03
CA ASP A 58 -1.19 2.35 -2.06
C ASP A 58 -1.26 1.66 -3.43
N GLY A 59 -0.86 0.38 -3.51
CA GLY A 59 -0.86 -0.35 -4.77
C GLY A 59 -2.27 -0.55 -5.37
N TRP A 60 -3.29 -0.74 -4.53
CA TRP A 60 -4.66 -0.93 -5.01
C TRP A 60 -5.34 0.41 -5.32
N MET A 61 -5.11 1.43 -4.49
CA MET A 61 -5.71 2.74 -4.66
C MET A 61 -5.11 3.47 -5.85
N ASP A 62 -3.78 3.50 -6.00
CA ASP A 62 -3.11 4.12 -7.15
C ASP A 62 -3.43 3.38 -8.44
N GLY A 63 -3.31 2.04 -8.45
CA GLY A 63 -3.60 1.25 -9.65
C GLY A 63 -5.06 1.34 -10.11
N TRP A 64 -6.00 1.48 -9.17
CA TRP A 64 -7.42 1.65 -9.49
C TRP A 64 -7.77 3.09 -9.87
N MET A 65 -7.21 4.11 -9.20
CA MET A 65 -7.43 5.51 -9.56
C MET A 65 -6.84 5.83 -10.92
N ASP A 66 -5.59 5.42 -11.19
CA ASP A 66 -4.92 5.70 -12.45
C ASP A 66 -5.62 4.96 -13.59
N GLY A 67 -5.88 3.66 -13.43
CA GLY A 67 -6.57 2.86 -14.46
C GLY A 67 -7.99 3.35 -14.76
N TRP A 68 -8.71 3.87 -13.76
CA TRP A 68 -10.06 4.40 -13.94
C TRP A 68 -10.07 5.82 -14.48
N THR A 69 -9.10 6.65 -14.09
CA THR A 69 -8.99 8.03 -14.56
C THR A 69 -8.46 8.06 -15.99
N ASP A 70 -7.36 7.37 -16.30
CA ASP A 70 -6.83 7.31 -17.67
C ASP A 70 -7.82 6.62 -18.61
N GLY A 71 -8.34 5.44 -18.23
CA GLY A 71 -9.28 4.70 -19.08
C GLY A 71 -10.58 5.48 -19.38
N ARG A 72 -11.04 6.32 -18.45
CA ARG A 72 -12.24 7.15 -18.64
C ARG A 72 -11.95 8.48 -19.33
N THR A 73 -10.76 9.05 -19.15
CA THR A 73 -10.41 10.35 -19.73
C THR A 73 -9.92 10.18 -21.15
N ASP A 74 -9.03 9.23 -21.40
CA ASP A 74 -8.51 8.93 -22.74
C ASP A 74 -9.61 8.29 -23.58
N GLY A 75 -10.26 7.23 -23.10
CA GLY A 75 -11.33 6.56 -23.84
C GLY A 75 -12.52 7.46 -24.20
N ARG A 76 -12.78 8.50 -23.40
CA ARG A 76 -13.83 9.48 -23.68
C ARG A 76 -13.34 10.62 -24.58
N THR A 77 -12.12 11.09 -24.39
CA THR A 77 -11.60 12.22 -25.16
C THR A 77 -11.21 11.76 -26.56
N ASP A 78 -10.49 10.65 -26.67
CA ASP A 78 -10.06 10.06 -27.93
C ASP A 78 -11.27 9.51 -28.69
N GLY A 79 -12.12 8.72 -28.04
CA GLY A 79 -13.32 8.16 -28.69
C GLY A 79 -14.33 9.22 -29.14
N TRP A 80 -14.41 10.36 -28.44
CA TRP A 80 -15.26 11.48 -28.86
C TRP A 80 -14.58 12.34 -29.94
N MET A 81 -13.29 12.63 -29.83
CA MET A 81 -12.55 13.37 -30.86
C MET A 81 -12.51 12.60 -32.17
N ASP A 82 -12.13 11.32 -32.15
CA ASP A 82 -12.04 10.46 -33.34
C ASP A 82 -13.42 10.27 -33.96
N GLY A 83 -14.41 9.85 -33.17
CA GLY A 83 -15.76 9.61 -33.68
C GLY A 83 -16.47 10.87 -34.18
N TRP A 84 -16.18 12.04 -33.57
CA TRP A 84 -16.74 13.31 -34.03
C TRP A 84 -15.95 13.88 -35.21
N MET A 85 -14.62 13.81 -35.25
CA MET A 85 -13.84 14.22 -36.42
C MET A 85 -14.21 13.38 -37.64
N ASP A 86 -14.15 12.05 -37.53
CA ASP A 86 -14.41 11.15 -38.65
C ASP A 86 -15.86 11.31 -39.13
N GLY A 87 -16.84 11.25 -38.21
CA GLY A 87 -18.24 11.36 -38.58
C GLY A 87 -18.64 12.73 -39.15
N TRP A 88 -17.99 13.82 -38.72
CA TRP A 88 -18.30 15.16 -39.20
C TRP A 88 -17.53 15.51 -40.47
N ILE A 89 -16.28 15.08 -40.60
CA ILE A 89 -15.47 15.27 -41.82
C ILE A 89 -16.04 14.41 -42.94
N ASP A 90 -16.26 13.11 -42.70
CA ASP A 90 -16.76 12.19 -43.73
C ASP A 90 -18.20 12.56 -44.09
N GLY A 91 -19.07 12.76 -43.10
CA GLY A 91 -20.48 13.09 -43.35
C GLY A 91 -20.69 14.45 -44.03
N TRP A 92 -19.85 15.44 -43.73
CA TRP A 92 -19.93 16.76 -44.36
C TRP A 92 -19.24 16.78 -45.72
N MET A 93 -18.07 16.16 -45.88
CA MET A 93 -17.41 16.08 -47.19
C MET A 93 -18.23 15.23 -48.15
N ASP A 94 -18.70 14.04 -47.76
CA ASP A 94 -19.47 13.17 -48.64
C ASP A 94 -20.83 13.80 -48.95
N GLY A 95 -21.56 14.29 -47.94
CA GLY A 95 -22.87 14.91 -48.16
C GLY A 95 -22.82 16.19 -48.99
N TRP A 96 -21.77 16.99 -48.86
CA TRP A 96 -21.59 18.21 -49.65
C TRP A 96 -21.06 17.89 -51.05
N THR A 97 -20.19 16.90 -51.19
CA THR A 97 -19.65 16.50 -52.49
C THR A 97 -20.71 15.82 -53.33
N ASP A 98 -21.45 14.85 -52.77
CA ASP A 98 -22.51 14.13 -53.47
C ASP A 98 -23.69 15.05 -53.77
N GLY A 99 -24.18 15.80 -52.77
CA GLY A 99 -25.33 16.69 -52.95
C GLY A 99 -25.05 17.86 -53.90
N TRP A 100 -23.85 18.44 -53.85
CA TRP A 100 -23.50 19.57 -54.74
C TRP A 100 -23.12 19.11 -56.14
N ILE A 101 -22.64 17.88 -56.32
CA ILE A 101 -22.37 17.30 -57.64
C ILE A 101 -23.68 16.85 -58.30
N ASP A 102 -24.57 16.16 -57.58
CA ASP A 102 -25.87 15.72 -58.12
C ASP A 102 -26.74 16.91 -58.53
N ASP A 103 -26.92 17.93 -57.67
CA ASP A 103 -27.75 19.11 -58.01
C ASP A 103 -27.21 19.88 -59.23
N LYS A 104 -25.88 19.88 -59.44
CA LYS A 104 -25.27 20.59 -60.57
C LYS A 104 -25.25 19.78 -61.85
N ILE A 105 -25.15 18.47 -61.78
CA ILE A 105 -25.17 17.60 -62.95
C ILE A 105 -26.61 17.44 -63.45
N ASP A 106 -27.55 17.22 -62.54
CA ASP A 106 -28.97 17.02 -62.87
C ASP A 106 -29.61 18.32 -63.37
N GLY A 107 -29.28 19.46 -62.74
CA GLY A 107 -29.74 20.78 -63.20
C GLY A 107 -29.15 21.24 -64.55
N TRP A 108 -28.09 20.59 -65.02
CA TRP A 108 -27.53 20.80 -66.38
C TRP A 108 -28.13 19.87 -67.43
N MET A 109 -28.62 18.69 -67.04
CA MET A 109 -29.25 17.73 -67.96
C MET A 109 -30.72 18.01 -68.22
N ASP A 110 -31.45 18.64 -67.28
CA ASP A 110 -32.87 19.00 -67.43
C ASP A 110 -33.13 20.34 -68.17
N ARG A 111 -32.10 20.89 -68.84
CA ARG A 111 -32.20 22.12 -69.65
C ARG A 111 -31.86 21.88 -71.11
#